data_AF-A0A654DBX6-F1
#
_entry.id   AF-A0A654DBX6-F1
#
_cell.length_a   1.000
_cell.length_b   1.000
_cell.length_c   1.000
_cell.angle_alpha   90.00
_cell.angle_beta   90.00
_cell.angle_gamma   90.00
#
_symmetry.space_group_name_H-M   'P 1'
#
loop_
_entity.id
_entity.type
_entity.pdbx_description
1 polymer ?
#
loop_
_entity_poly.entity_id
_entity_poly.type
_entity_poly.pdbx_seq_one_letter_code
_entity_poly.pdbx_strand_id
1 'polypeptide(L)'
;MTVEAGEELEVLVLVDGKPASNVELVADFVNAPDEVATKTDAEGKAKITVRNRGLNVIAASTTVPSDDPDARVRGMFSSLSFVGEKHEH
;
A
#
# COMPACT_ATOMS: atom_id res chain seq x y z
N MET A 1 14.57 -2.28 8.82
CA MET A 1 13.36 -1.64 9.37
C MET A 1 12.64 -2.71 10.15
N THR A 2 12.53 -2.55 11.45
CA THR A 2 11.67 -3.38 12.31
C THR A 2 10.42 -2.55 12.57
N VAL A 3 9.25 -3.12 12.30
CA VAL A 3 7.97 -2.50 12.60
C VAL A 3 7.20 -3.51 13.43
N GLU A 4 6.81 -3.15 14.63
CA GLU A 4 6.10 -4.05 15.54
C GLU A 4 4.62 -4.12 15.20
N ALA A 5 3.98 -5.25 15.55
CA ALA A 5 2.54 -5.36 15.42
C ALA A 5 1.85 -4.35 16.36
N GLY A 6 0.91 -3.58 15.82
CA GLY A 6 0.23 -2.49 16.49
C GLY A 6 0.84 -1.11 16.20
N GLU A 7 2.04 -1.01 15.63
CA GLU A 7 2.61 0.28 15.23
C GLU A 7 1.97 0.83 13.94
N GLU A 8 2.02 2.15 13.79
CA GLU A 8 1.66 2.83 12.54
C GLU A 8 2.89 2.89 11.61
N LEU A 9 2.77 2.27 10.45
CA LEU A 9 3.71 2.41 9.35
C LEU A 9 3.24 3.54 8.43
N GLU A 10 4.03 4.59 8.28
CA GLU A 10 3.85 5.57 7.21
C GLU A 10 4.35 5.01 5.89
N VAL A 11 3.51 5.05 4.85
CA VAL A 11 3.84 4.66 3.49
C VAL A 11 3.71 5.84 2.55
N LEU A 12 4.56 5.87 1.52
CA LEU A 12 4.52 6.84 0.43
C LEU A 12 4.22 6.10 -0.87
N VAL A 13 3.13 6.47 -1.54
CA VAL A 13 2.79 5.94 -2.86
C VAL A 13 3.20 6.94 -3.92
N LEU A 14 3.95 6.43 -4.90
CA LEU A 14 4.38 7.19 -6.06
C LEU A 14 3.78 6.59 -7.34
N VAL A 15 3.33 7.46 -8.23
CA VAL A 15 2.98 7.14 -9.61
C VAL A 15 3.90 7.96 -10.49
N ASP A 16 4.62 7.30 -11.40
CA ASP A 16 5.60 7.94 -12.28
C ASP A 16 6.60 8.84 -11.51
N GLY A 17 7.00 8.39 -10.32
CA GLY A 17 7.94 9.09 -9.44
C GLY A 17 7.35 10.28 -8.66
N LYS A 18 6.04 10.56 -8.78
CA LYS A 18 5.36 11.68 -8.10
C LYS A 18 4.41 11.17 -7.02
N PRO A 19 4.24 11.89 -5.90
CA PRO A 19 3.23 11.57 -4.89
C PRO A 19 1.84 11.39 -5.49
N ALA A 20 1.18 10.29 -5.15
CA ALA A 20 -0.14 9.94 -5.67
C ALA A 20 -1.18 10.00 -4.55
N SER A 21 -2.12 10.93 -4.65
CA SER A 21 -3.20 11.11 -3.68
C SER A 21 -4.41 10.24 -3.98
N ASN A 22 -5.24 10.00 -2.95
CA ASN A 22 -6.49 9.24 -3.03
C ASN A 22 -6.32 7.80 -3.57
N VAL A 23 -5.12 7.23 -3.44
CA VAL A 23 -4.83 5.83 -3.78
C VAL A 23 -5.34 4.94 -2.67
N GLU A 24 -6.11 3.92 -3.04
CA GLU A 24 -6.64 2.95 -2.08
C GLU A 24 -5.54 2.00 -1.62
N LEU A 25 -5.45 1.83 -0.30
CA LEU A 25 -4.50 0.94 0.34
C LEU A 25 -5.22 -0.16 1.11
N VAL A 26 -4.82 -1.39 0.86
CA VAL A 26 -5.26 -2.60 1.56
C VAL A 26 -4.14 -3.02 2.48
N ALA A 27 -4.40 -3.06 3.80
CA ALA A 27 -3.36 -3.32 4.81
C ALA A 27 -3.01 -4.81 4.95
N ASP A 28 -3.95 -5.71 4.64
CA ASP A 28 -3.78 -7.15 4.73
C ASP A 28 -4.26 -7.82 3.45
N PHE A 29 -3.49 -7.66 2.38
CA PHE A 29 -3.89 -8.13 1.06
C PHE A 29 -4.01 -9.67 0.97
N VAL A 30 -3.33 -10.40 1.85
CA VAL A 30 -3.36 -11.87 1.86
C VAL A 30 -4.68 -12.40 2.42
N ASN A 31 -5.17 -11.80 3.52
CA ASN A 31 -6.36 -12.31 4.20
C ASN A 31 -7.63 -11.51 3.89
N ALA A 32 -7.50 -10.24 3.54
CA ALA A 32 -8.61 -9.32 3.26
C ALA A 32 -8.30 -8.41 2.04
N PRO A 33 -8.13 -8.99 0.84
CA PRO A 33 -7.74 -8.25 -0.37
C PRO A 33 -8.71 -7.14 -0.78
N ASP A 34 -9.98 -7.23 -0.36
CA ASP A 34 -11.03 -6.27 -0.71
C ASP A 34 -11.28 -5.21 0.40
N GLU A 35 -10.56 -5.27 1.52
CA GLU A 35 -10.72 -4.33 2.64
C GLU A 35 -9.79 -3.11 2.46
N VAL A 36 -10.34 -2.02 1.93
CA VAL A 36 -9.63 -0.74 1.89
C VAL A 36 -9.47 -0.21 3.30
N ALA A 37 -8.23 -0.16 3.77
CA ALA A 37 -7.89 0.32 5.11
C ALA A 37 -7.84 1.85 5.17
N THR A 38 -7.28 2.47 4.13
CA THR A 38 -7.13 3.93 4.05
C THR A 38 -6.87 4.38 2.62
N LYS A 39 -6.79 5.70 2.41
CA LYS A 39 -6.34 6.31 1.16
C LYS A 39 -5.19 7.27 1.42
N THR A 40 -4.34 7.45 0.41
CA THR A 40 -3.26 8.43 0.49
C THR A 40 -3.77 9.87 0.49
N ASP A 41 -3.06 10.74 1.21
CA ASP A 41 -3.32 12.17 1.27
C ASP A 41 -2.73 12.92 0.05
N ALA A 42 -2.79 14.26 0.08
CA ALA A 42 -2.28 15.13 -0.97
C ALA A 42 -0.75 15.01 -1.20
N GLU A 43 0.00 14.55 -0.18
CA GLU A 43 1.44 14.30 -0.24
C GLU A 43 1.75 12.84 -0.61
N GLY A 44 0.74 12.06 -1.01
CA GLY A 44 0.86 10.66 -1.39
C GLY A 44 1.12 9.72 -0.22
N LYS A 45 0.92 10.19 1.01
CA LYS A 45 1.22 9.44 2.23
C LYS A 45 -0.01 8.83 2.85
N ALA A 46 0.16 7.73 3.56
CA ALA A 46 -0.86 7.18 4.43
C ALA A 46 -0.24 6.47 5.62
N LYS A 47 -1.02 6.33 6.69
CA LYS A 47 -0.65 5.52 7.86
C LYS A 47 -1.42 4.22 7.86
N ILE A 48 -0.72 3.11 8.08
CA ILE A 48 -1.29 1.77 8.18
C ILE A 48 -0.86 1.14 9.49
N THR A 49 -1.82 0.64 10.26
CA THR A 49 -1.52 -0.16 11.45
C THR A 49 -1.01 -1.53 11.03
N VAL A 50 0.19 -1.90 11.47
CA VAL A 50 0.76 -3.23 11.24
C VAL A 50 -0.03 -4.26 12.05
N ARG A 51 -0.70 -5.19 11.36
CA ARG A 51 -1.58 -6.16 12.00
C ARG A 51 -0.83 -7.40 12.49
N ASN A 52 0.23 -7.81 11.78
CA ASN A 52 0.89 -9.10 12.00
C ASN A 52 2.33 -8.95 12.48
N ARG A 53 2.75 -9.83 13.40
CA ARG A 53 4.18 -9.98 13.79
C ARG A 53 4.99 -10.69 12.70
N GLY A 54 4.34 -11.58 11.94
CA GLY A 54 4.94 -12.30 10.82
C GLY A 54 4.91 -11.47 9.53
N LEU A 55 4.51 -12.11 8.43
CA LEU A 55 4.39 -11.45 7.13
C LEU A 55 3.25 -10.43 7.11
N ASN A 56 3.55 -9.24 6.60
CA ASN A 56 2.59 -8.21 6.25
C ASN A 56 2.69 -7.93 4.75
N VAL A 57 1.53 -7.80 4.08
CA VAL A 57 1.45 -7.46 2.66
C VAL A 57 0.45 -6.33 2.48
N ILE A 58 0.98 -5.15 2.22
CA ILE A 58 0.20 -3.96 1.89
C ILE A 58 0.07 -3.89 0.38
N ALA A 59 -1.13 -3.67 -0.13
CA ALA A 59 -1.37 -3.44 -1.55
C ALA A 59 -1.87 -2.01 -1.80
N ALA A 60 -1.44 -1.46 -2.94
CA ALA A 60 -1.89 -0.17 -3.46
C ALA A 60 -2.41 -0.39 -4.88
N SER A 61 -3.59 0.15 -5.17
CA SER A 61 -4.18 0.10 -6.51
C SER A 61 -4.74 1.44 -6.92
N THR A 62 -4.52 1.83 -8.17
CA THR A 62 -5.12 3.03 -8.75
C THR A 62 -5.25 2.89 -10.25
N THR A 63 -5.93 3.84 -10.89
CA THR A 63 -5.97 3.97 -12.35
C THR A 63 -5.44 5.34 -12.74
N VAL A 64 -4.65 5.37 -13.80
CA VAL A 64 -4.07 6.60 -14.34
C VAL A 64 -4.48 6.75 -15.80
N PRO A 65 -4.40 7.95 -16.39
CA PRO A 65 -4.58 8.12 -17.82
C PRO A 65 -3.64 7.18 -18.63
N SER A 66 -4.17 6.67 -19.73
CA SER A 66 -3.41 5.88 -20.69
C SER A 66 -3.00 6.74 -21.87
N ASP A 67 -1.82 6.46 -22.42
CA ASP A 67 -1.37 7.00 -23.71
C ASP A 67 -1.75 6.06 -24.89
N ASP A 68 -2.27 4.87 -24.58
CA ASP A 68 -2.74 3.90 -25.58
C ASP A 68 -4.07 4.35 -26.20
N PRO A 69 -4.18 4.44 -27.54
CA PRO A 69 -5.38 4.92 -28.22
C PRO A 69 -6.62 4.04 -28.01
N ASP A 70 -6.43 2.75 -27.66
CA ASP A 70 -7.50 1.79 -27.45
C ASP A 70 -7.86 1.62 -25.95
N ALA A 71 -7.13 2.26 -25.03
CA ALA A 71 -7.40 2.20 -23.60
C ALA A 71 -7.64 3.58 -22.98
N ARG A 72 -8.72 3.73 -22.21
CA ARG A 72 -9.01 4.98 -21.49
C ARG A 72 -8.07 5.21 -20.28
N VAL A 73 -7.68 4.12 -19.61
CA VAL A 73 -6.89 4.16 -18.38
C VAL A 73 -5.91 3.00 -18.32
N ARG A 74 -4.83 3.17 -17.56
CA ARG A 74 -3.92 2.10 -17.15
C ARG A 74 -4.17 1.77 -15.69
N GLY A 75 -4.40 0.49 -15.41
CA GLY A 75 -4.45 -0.02 -14.04
C GLY A 75 -3.03 -0.12 -13.48
N MET A 76 -2.83 0.39 -12.27
CA MET A 76 -1.58 0.29 -11.53
C MET A 76 -1.83 -0.51 -10.27
N PHE A 77 -0.98 -1.50 -10.04
CA PHE A 77 -0.98 -2.30 -8.82
C PHE A 77 0.45 -2.42 -8.30
N SER A 78 0.62 -2.24 -6.99
CA SER A 78 1.89 -2.45 -6.31
C SER A 78 1.64 -3.06 -4.95
N SER A 79 2.63 -3.80 -4.44
CA SER A 79 2.59 -4.39 -3.12
C SER A 79 3.91 -4.19 -2.38
N LEU A 80 3.81 -3.91 -1.08
CA LEU A 80 4.95 -3.87 -0.16
C LEU A 80 4.83 -5.02 0.83
N SER A 81 5.80 -5.92 0.81
CA SER A 81 5.87 -7.06 1.75
C SER A 81 7.02 -6.87 2.73
N PHE A 82 6.74 -7.10 4.01
CA PHE A 82 7.72 -7.03 5.07
C PHE A 82 7.34 -7.97 6.22
N VAL A 83 8.30 -8.27 7.08
CA VAL A 83 8.05 -8.99 8.34
C VAL A 83 8.10 -8.01 9.50
N GLY A 84 7.22 -8.19 10.49
CA GLY A 84 7.37 -7.54 11.79
C GLY A 84 8.64 -8.03 12.50
N GLU A 85 8.98 -7.46 13.66
CA GLU A 85 10.21 -7.79 14.40
C GLU A 85 10.63 -9.27 14.32
N LYS A 86 11.94 -9.48 14.19
CA LYS A 86 12.55 -10.80 14.05
C LYS A 86 12.19 -11.60 15.30
N HIS A 87 11.47 -12.70 15.15
CA HIS A 87 11.27 -13.65 16.23
C HIS A 87 12.64 -14.16 16.70
N GLU A 88 13.16 -13.64 17.81
CA GLU A 88 14.24 -14.28 18.56
C GLU A 88 13.60 -15.41 19.36
N HIS A 89 13.97 -16.65 19.02
CA HIS A 89 13.51 -17.87 19.66
C HIS A 89 14.43 -18.24 20.83
#